data_AF-E1ID01-F1
#
_entry.id   AF-E1ID01-F1
#
_cell.length_a   1.000
_cell.length_b   1.000
_cell.length_c   1.000
_cell.angle_alpha   90.00
_cell.angle_beta   90.00
_cell.angle_gamma   90.00
#
_symmetry.space_group_name_H-M   'P 1'
#
loop_
_entity.id
_entity.type
_entity.pdbx_description
1 polymer ?
#
loop_
_entity_poly.entity_id
_entity_poly.type
_entity_poly.pdbx_seq_one_letter_code
_entity_poly.pdbx_strand_id
1 'polypeptide(L)'
;MPTPTYVDLSINMEREAHSDGYRVRVRSRLSTSAAEEDAGARSCNPVRFDHVALRSHHNDPHAYGQLLTTTLFADDQIRRGFSAALAQARSHNAPLRLRLALDPQDAALHSVRWEWLQDPDDATWLALNERVLLSRYVLVVVASR
;
A
#
# COMPACT_ATOMS: atom_id res chain seq x y z
N MET A 1 0.59 29.40 -8.38
CA MET A 1 1.17 28.10 -8.79
C MET A 1 0.01 27.14 -9.06
N PRO A 2 -0.05 26.44 -10.21
CA PRO A 2 -1.04 25.39 -10.41
C PRO A 2 -0.80 24.24 -9.40
N THR A 3 -1.86 23.68 -8.84
CA THR A 3 -1.76 22.52 -7.94
C THR A 3 -1.27 21.31 -8.74
N PRO A 4 -0.18 20.65 -8.33
CA PRO A 4 0.29 19.47 -9.05
C PRO A 4 -0.76 18.37 -9.03
N THR A 5 -0.95 17.71 -10.18
CA THR A 5 -1.92 16.63 -10.35
C THR A 5 -1.25 15.30 -9.99
N TYR A 6 -1.93 14.50 -9.18
CA TYR A 6 -1.51 13.17 -8.75
C TYR A 6 -2.65 12.19 -8.89
N VAL A 7 -2.31 10.91 -9.04
CA VAL A 7 -3.23 9.85 -8.65
C VAL A 7 -2.89 9.45 -7.22
N ASP A 8 -3.83 9.66 -6.32
CA ASP A 8 -3.74 9.24 -4.93
C ASP A 8 -4.12 7.77 -4.81
N LEU A 9 -3.24 6.95 -4.26
CA LEU A 9 -3.54 5.57 -3.87
C LEU A 9 -3.29 5.40 -2.39
N SER A 10 -4.33 5.05 -1.61
CA SER A 10 -4.15 4.62 -0.22
C SER A 10 -4.28 3.11 -0.10
N ILE A 11 -3.34 2.52 0.63
CA ILE A 11 -3.41 1.13 1.11
C ILE A 11 -3.52 1.20 2.62
N ASN A 12 -4.71 0.92 3.13
CA ASN A 12 -5.02 0.95 4.55
C ASN A 12 -4.95 -0.48 5.08
N MET A 13 -4.24 -0.67 6.20
CA MET A 13 -4.12 -1.95 6.88
C MET A 13 -4.71 -1.84 8.27
N GLU A 14 -5.83 -2.53 8.50
CA GLU A 14 -6.51 -2.59 9.80
C GLU A 14 -6.35 -4.00 10.37
N ARG A 15 -5.87 -4.11 11.61
CA ARG A 15 -5.79 -5.41 12.30
C ARG A 15 -7.19 -5.98 12.49
N GLU A 16 -7.35 -7.28 12.22
CA GLU A 16 -8.62 -7.94 12.49
C GLU A 16 -8.76 -8.32 13.97
N ALA A 17 -9.93 -8.10 14.57
CA ALA A 17 -10.16 -8.29 16.01
C ALA A 17 -9.90 -9.72 16.53
N HIS A 18 -10.04 -10.73 15.67
CA HIS A 18 -9.95 -12.15 16.04
C HIS A 18 -8.84 -12.89 15.28
N SER A 19 -7.89 -12.18 14.67
CA SER A 19 -6.74 -12.82 14.02
C SER A 19 -5.48 -11.98 14.13
N ASP A 20 -4.35 -12.60 13.84
CA ASP A 20 -3.05 -11.95 13.69
C ASP A 20 -2.88 -11.23 12.34
N GLY A 21 -3.88 -11.33 11.45
CA GLY A 21 -3.87 -10.74 10.11
C GLY A 21 -4.48 -9.33 10.03
N TYR A 22 -4.32 -8.75 8.85
CA TYR A 22 -4.77 -7.41 8.52
C TYR A 22 -5.79 -7.46 7.39
N ARG A 23 -6.88 -6.71 7.54
CA ARG A 23 -7.76 -6.38 6.44
C ARG A 23 -7.13 -5.25 5.63
N VAL A 24 -6.87 -5.51 4.36
CA VAL A 24 -6.27 -4.51 3.47
C VAL A 24 -7.36 -3.85 2.64
N ARG A 25 -7.29 -2.53 2.50
CA ARG A 25 -8.17 -1.77 1.60
C ARG A 25 -7.37 -0.83 0.73
N VAL A 26 -7.64 -0.87 -0.57
CA VAL A 26 -7.02 -0.02 -1.58
C VAL A 26 -8.06 0.98 -2.07
N ARG A 27 -7.73 2.27 -2.05
CA ARG A 27 -8.57 3.34 -2.63
C ARG A 27 -7.74 4.23 -3.53
N SER A 28 -8.21 4.44 -4.75
CA SER A 28 -7.60 5.38 -5.70
C SER A 28 -8.50 6.57 -5.97
N ARG A 29 -7.90 7.75 -6.17
CA ARG A 29 -8.60 8.93 -6.68
C ARG A 29 -7.65 9.85 -7.43
N LEU A 30 -8.15 10.55 -8.44
CA LEU A 30 -7.42 11.65 -9.05
C LEU A 30 -7.48 12.88 -8.13
N SER A 31 -6.34 13.55 -7.88
CA SER A 31 -6.26 14.66 -6.92
C SER A 31 -7.11 15.88 -7.30
N THR A 32 -7.45 16.02 -8.58
CA THR A 32 -8.25 17.11 -9.14
C THR A 32 -9.72 16.76 -9.31
N SER A 33 -10.12 15.50 -9.09
CA SER A 33 -11.51 15.07 -9.17
C SER A 33 -12.23 15.29 -7.85
N ALA A 34 -13.39 15.96 -7.91
CA ALA A 34 -14.34 16.06 -6.81
C ALA A 34 -15.37 14.92 -6.80
N ALA A 35 -15.26 13.96 -7.74
CA ALA A 35 -16.16 12.81 -7.79
C ALA A 35 -16.04 11.97 -6.51
N GLU A 36 -17.18 11.41 -6.08
CA GLU A 36 -17.27 10.50 -4.94
C GLU A 36 -16.23 9.36 -5.08
N GLU A 37 -15.61 9.02 -3.94
CA GLU A 37 -14.54 8.02 -3.86
C GLU A 37 -14.93 6.73 -4.60
N ASP A 38 -14.04 6.25 -5.46
CA ASP A 38 -14.18 4.90 -6.03
C ASP A 38 -14.34 3.91 -4.87
N ALA A 39 -15.27 2.96 -5.02
CA ALA A 39 -15.56 1.94 -4.02
C ALA A 39 -14.35 1.01 -3.92
N GLY A 40 -13.37 1.41 -3.10
CA GLY A 40 -12.06 0.80 -3.07
C GLY A 40 -12.07 -0.72 -2.89
N ALA A 41 -11.07 -1.36 -3.48
CA ALA A 41 -10.80 -2.78 -3.32
C ALA A 41 -10.53 -3.14 -1.85
N ARG A 42 -11.00 -4.30 -1.40
CA ARG A 42 -10.73 -4.85 -0.07
C ARG A 42 -10.24 -6.28 -0.21
N SER A 43 -9.33 -6.72 0.66
CA SER A 43 -8.89 -8.11 0.61
C SER A 43 -10.03 -9.04 1.00
N CYS A 44 -10.18 -10.15 0.26
CA CYS A 44 -11.12 -11.22 0.58
C CYS A 44 -10.70 -11.98 1.83
N ASN A 45 -9.39 -12.11 2.06
CA ASN A 45 -8.81 -12.76 3.23
C ASN A 45 -7.90 -11.80 4.01
N PRO A 46 -7.67 -12.06 5.32
CA PRO A 46 -6.69 -11.30 6.10
C PRO A 46 -5.28 -11.56 5.58
N VAL A 47 -4.53 -10.49 5.31
CA VAL A 47 -3.10 -10.56 4.96
C VAL A 47 -2.29 -10.79 6.23
N ARG A 48 -1.40 -11.77 6.21
CA ARG A 48 -0.54 -12.11 7.35
C ARG A 48 0.93 -11.98 6.96
N PHE A 49 1.63 -11.08 7.63
CA PHE A 49 3.07 -10.93 7.45
C PHE A 49 3.81 -11.88 8.38
N ASP A 50 4.60 -12.80 7.81
CA ASP A 50 5.55 -13.57 8.61
C ASP A 50 6.72 -12.67 9.02
N HIS A 51 6.57 -12.03 10.17
CA HIS A 51 7.58 -11.12 10.70
C HIS A 51 8.89 -11.84 11.08
N VAL A 52 8.87 -13.14 11.34
CA VAL A 52 10.08 -13.91 11.60
C VAL A 52 10.85 -14.11 10.30
N ALA A 53 10.17 -14.52 9.23
CA ALA A 53 10.77 -14.66 7.90
C ALA A 53 11.23 -13.32 7.32
N LEU A 54 10.44 -12.24 7.47
CA LEU A 54 10.90 -10.91 7.06
C LEU A 54 12.18 -10.50 7.80
N ARG A 55 12.28 -10.76 9.11
CA ARG A 55 13.50 -10.46 9.88
C ARG A 55 14.69 -11.34 9.49
N SER A 56 14.49 -12.60 9.11
CA SER A 56 15.60 -13.45 8.66
C SER A 56 16.24 -12.93 7.37
N HIS A 57 15.46 -12.23 6.52
CA HIS A 57 15.94 -11.57 5.30
C HIS A 57 16.43 -10.12 5.49
N HIS A 58 16.64 -9.64 6.72
CA HIS A 58 16.99 -8.22 6.97
C HIS A 58 18.28 -7.73 6.27
N ASN A 59 19.20 -8.63 5.90
CA ASN A 59 20.44 -8.30 5.18
C ASN A 59 20.37 -8.62 3.67
N ASP A 60 19.23 -9.13 3.20
CA ASP A 60 18.97 -9.38 1.79
C ASP A 60 17.73 -8.56 1.39
N PRO A 61 17.93 -7.30 0.94
CA PRO A 61 16.81 -6.46 0.56
C PRO A 61 15.93 -7.11 -0.49
N HIS A 62 16.51 -7.78 -1.49
CA HIS A 62 15.74 -8.37 -2.59
C HIS A 62 14.82 -9.49 -2.10
N ALA A 63 15.33 -10.42 -1.31
CA ALA A 63 14.51 -11.49 -0.72
C ALA A 63 13.42 -10.93 0.20
N TYR A 64 13.76 -9.92 1.01
CA TYR A 64 12.78 -9.24 1.87
C TYR A 64 11.68 -8.58 1.03
N GLY A 65 12.06 -7.79 0.02
CA GLY A 65 11.14 -7.04 -0.84
C GLY A 65 10.20 -7.96 -1.59
N GLN A 66 10.72 -9.09 -2.10
CA GLN A 66 9.92 -10.11 -2.76
C GLN A 66 8.91 -10.74 -1.79
N LEU A 67 9.34 -11.13 -0.59
CA LEU A 67 8.45 -11.71 0.43
C LEU A 67 7.36 -10.71 0.86
N LEU A 68 7.75 -9.47 1.14
CA LEU A 68 6.83 -8.39 1.52
C LEU A 68 5.78 -8.15 0.42
N THR A 69 6.23 -7.97 -0.82
CA THR A 69 5.38 -7.64 -1.97
C THR A 69 4.44 -8.79 -2.30
N THR A 70 4.96 -10.01 -2.34
CA THR A 70 4.15 -11.22 -2.57
C THR A 70 3.08 -11.37 -1.49
N THR A 71 3.42 -11.08 -0.23
CA THR A 71 2.46 -11.18 0.88
C THR A 71 1.35 -10.13 0.78
N LEU A 72 1.71 -8.85 0.54
CA LEU A 72 0.73 -7.76 0.46
C LEU A 72 -0.23 -7.92 -0.73
N PHE A 73 0.28 -8.38 -1.87
CA PHE A 73 -0.46 -8.50 -3.13
C PHE A 73 -0.90 -9.93 -3.46
N ALA A 74 -0.87 -10.86 -2.49
CA ALA A 74 -1.37 -12.22 -2.66
C ALA A 74 -2.87 -12.26 -3.01
N ASP A 75 -3.62 -11.25 -2.57
CA ASP A 75 -5.02 -11.07 -2.90
C ASP A 75 -5.17 -10.29 -4.23
N ASP A 76 -5.78 -10.93 -5.22
CA ASP A 76 -5.98 -10.37 -6.55
C ASP A 76 -6.79 -9.06 -6.56
N GLN A 77 -7.68 -8.85 -5.59
CA GLN A 77 -8.44 -7.59 -5.50
C GLN A 77 -7.52 -6.43 -5.11
N ILE A 78 -6.55 -6.67 -4.22
CA ILE A 78 -5.54 -5.68 -3.83
C ILE A 78 -4.59 -5.42 -4.99
N ARG A 79 -4.09 -6.48 -5.66
CA ARG A 79 -3.20 -6.36 -6.81
C ARG A 79 -3.85 -5.58 -7.95
N ARG A 80 -5.09 -5.92 -8.33
CA ARG A 80 -5.83 -5.19 -9.38
C ARG A 80 -6.06 -3.73 -9.03
N GLY A 81 -6.38 -3.41 -7.77
CA GLY A 81 -6.56 -2.03 -7.33
C GLY A 81 -5.27 -1.20 -7.46
N PHE A 82 -4.13 -1.79 -7.11
CA PHE A 82 -2.82 -1.16 -7.31
C PHE A 82 -2.50 -0.96 -8.80
N SER A 83 -2.60 -2.01 -9.62
CA SER A 83 -2.30 -1.92 -11.06
C SER A 83 -3.22 -0.93 -11.78
N ALA A 84 -4.49 -0.84 -11.40
CA ALA A 84 -5.45 0.13 -11.94
C ALA A 84 -5.04 1.58 -11.60
N ALA A 85 -4.63 1.85 -10.36
CA ALA A 85 -4.16 3.16 -9.95
C ALA A 85 -2.84 3.55 -10.67
N LEU A 86 -1.92 2.60 -10.85
CA LEU A 86 -0.70 2.82 -11.60
C LEU A 86 -0.98 3.11 -13.09
N ALA A 87 -1.90 2.37 -13.70
CA ALA A 87 -2.35 2.61 -15.07
C ALA A 87 -3.03 3.98 -15.23
N GLN A 88 -3.86 4.38 -14.26
CA GLN A 88 -4.46 5.71 -14.21
C GLN A 88 -3.39 6.81 -14.10
N ALA A 89 -2.37 6.64 -13.24
CA ALA A 89 -1.28 7.61 -13.12
C ALA A 89 -0.54 7.77 -14.45
N ARG A 90 -0.27 6.67 -15.15
CA ARG A 90 0.35 6.66 -16.47
C ARG A 90 -0.51 7.36 -17.52
N SER A 91 -1.83 7.08 -17.58
CA SER A 91 -2.73 7.69 -18.58
C SER A 91 -2.89 9.20 -18.41
N HIS A 92 -2.83 9.69 -17.18
CA HIS A 92 -2.86 11.12 -16.86
C HIS A 92 -1.49 11.80 -16.92
N ASN A 93 -0.42 11.06 -17.27
CA ASN A 93 0.98 11.52 -17.17
C ASN A 93 1.29 12.18 -15.81
N ALA A 94 0.71 11.63 -14.74
CA ALA A 94 0.87 12.12 -13.38
C ALA A 94 1.69 11.10 -12.55
N PRO A 95 2.36 11.54 -11.48
CA PRO A 95 2.91 10.62 -10.50
C PRO A 95 1.81 9.96 -9.66
N LEU A 96 2.07 8.73 -9.22
CA LEU A 96 1.27 8.01 -8.23
C LEU A 96 1.72 8.42 -6.83
N ARG A 97 0.83 8.94 -6.00
CA ARG A 97 1.08 9.16 -4.57
C ARG A 97 0.57 7.96 -3.78
N LEU A 98 1.46 7.03 -3.48
CA LEU A 98 1.18 5.84 -2.70
C LEU A 98 1.29 6.14 -1.19
N ARG A 99 0.18 5.92 -0.48
CA ARG A 99 0.03 6.20 0.94
C ARG A 99 -0.27 4.90 1.67
N LEU A 100 0.70 4.43 2.46
CA LEU A 100 0.52 3.30 3.37
C LEU A 100 -0.06 3.85 4.67
N ALA A 101 -1.30 3.50 4.96
CA ALA A 101 -2.00 3.96 6.15
C ALA A 101 -1.95 2.88 7.22
N LEU A 102 -1.18 3.14 8.27
CA LEU A 102 -0.86 2.22 9.34
C LEU A 102 -1.49 2.71 10.65
N ASP A 103 -1.98 1.77 11.46
CA ASP A 103 -2.44 2.06 12.81
C ASP A 103 -1.25 2.54 13.68
N PRO A 104 -1.35 3.68 14.40
CA PRO A 104 -0.31 4.19 15.30
C PRO A 104 0.16 3.20 16.35
N GLN A 105 -0.72 2.32 16.83
CA GLN A 105 -0.43 1.39 17.91
C GLN A 105 0.12 0.05 17.41
N ASP A 106 0.18 -0.15 16.09
CA ASP A 106 0.61 -1.42 15.51
C ASP A 106 2.12 -1.50 15.30
N ALA A 107 2.84 -1.79 16.38
CA ALA A 107 4.30 -1.92 16.35
C ALA A 107 4.79 -2.95 15.32
N ALA A 108 4.00 -3.99 15.02
CA ALA A 108 4.37 -5.01 14.06
C ALA A 108 4.38 -4.45 12.63
N LEU A 109 3.35 -3.69 12.22
CA LEU A 109 3.35 -3.01 10.92
C LEU A 109 4.43 -1.94 10.81
N HIS A 110 4.71 -1.20 11.90
CA HIS A 110 5.78 -0.20 11.89
C HIS A 110 7.17 -0.80 11.78
N SER A 111 7.36 -2.05 12.20
CA SER A 111 8.63 -2.77 12.06
C SER A 111 8.93 -3.24 10.63
N VAL A 112 7.94 -3.23 9.74
CA VAL A 112 8.11 -3.61 8.34
C VAL A 112 8.85 -2.51 7.57
N ARG A 113 9.87 -2.90 6.79
CA ARG A 113 10.62 -2.04 5.86
C ARG A 113 9.82 -1.78 4.59
N TRP A 114 8.82 -0.92 4.69
CA TRP A 114 7.93 -0.56 3.57
C TRP A 114 8.66 0.11 2.40
N GLU A 115 9.82 0.71 2.63
CA GLU A 115 10.71 1.23 1.58
C GLU A 115 11.22 0.14 0.62
N TRP A 116 11.16 -1.13 1.04
CA TRP A 116 11.52 -2.29 0.24
C TRP A 116 10.33 -2.91 -0.50
N LEU A 117 9.17 -2.25 -0.47
CA LEU A 117 8.04 -2.67 -1.28
C LEU A 117 8.36 -2.50 -2.77
N GLN A 118 8.06 -3.55 -3.55
CA GLN A 118 8.29 -3.60 -4.98
C GLN A 118 6.95 -3.56 -5.73
N ASP A 119 7.01 -3.27 -7.02
CA ASP A 119 5.90 -3.49 -7.93
C ASP A 119 5.64 -5.02 -8.04
N PRO A 120 4.41 -5.50 -7.83
CA PRO A 120 4.11 -6.93 -7.87
C PRO A 120 4.24 -7.55 -9.27
N ASP A 121 4.24 -6.75 -10.34
CA ASP A 121 4.26 -7.25 -11.71
C ASP A 121 5.69 -7.27 -12.30
N ASP A 122 6.55 -6.31 -11.94
CA ASP A 122 7.91 -6.18 -12.51
C ASP A 122 9.07 -6.12 -11.49
N ALA A 123 8.77 -6.22 -10.20
CA ALA A 123 9.73 -6.18 -9.08
C ALA A 123 10.54 -4.88 -8.95
N THR A 124 10.15 -3.80 -9.62
CA THR A 124 10.78 -2.48 -9.45
C THR A 124 10.54 -1.95 -8.04
N TRP A 125 11.57 -1.42 -7.39
CA TRP A 125 11.45 -0.77 -6.08
C TRP A 125 10.54 0.47 -6.15
N LEU A 126 9.41 0.45 -5.44
CA LEU A 126 8.45 1.56 -5.48
C LEU A 126 9.02 2.84 -4.86
N ALA A 127 9.83 2.72 -3.81
CA ALA A 127 10.45 3.87 -3.15
C ALA A 127 11.56 4.53 -3.97
N LEU A 128 12.12 3.84 -4.98
CA LEU A 128 13.14 4.37 -5.88
C LEU A 128 12.57 4.83 -7.22
N ASN A 129 11.27 4.59 -7.45
CA ASN A 129 10.61 5.00 -8.68
C ASN A 129 10.22 6.47 -8.59
N GLU A 130 10.83 7.33 -9.41
CA GLU A 130 10.57 8.77 -9.48
C GLU A 130 9.10 9.14 -9.79
N ARG A 131 8.33 8.21 -10.34
CA ARG A 131 6.90 8.39 -10.62
C ARG A 131 6.01 7.89 -9.47
N VAL A 132 6.59 7.37 -8.40
CA VAL A 132 5.87 6.87 -7.22
C VAL A 132 6.34 7.61 -5.98
N LEU A 133 5.46 8.42 -5.40
CA LEU A 133 5.68 9.10 -4.14
C LEU A 133 5.17 8.21 -3.00
N LEU A 134 6.04 7.33 -2.50
CA LEU A 134 5.72 6.43 -1.38
C LEU A 134 5.81 7.18 -0.05
N SER A 135 4.78 7.03 0.76
CA SER A 135 4.68 7.68 2.06
C SER A 135 3.94 6.81 3.07
N ARG A 136 4.37 6.87 4.34
CA ARG A 136 3.70 6.22 5.46
C ARG A 136 2.88 7.26 6.23
N TYR A 137 1.61 6.97 6.44
CA TYR A 137 0.68 7.77 7.22
C TYR A 137 0.29 7.01 8.48
N VAL A 138 0.36 7.70 9.60
CA VAL A 138 -0.17 7.21 10.87
C VAL A 138 -1.58 7.74 10.98
N LEU A 139 -2.57 6.86 10.80
CA LEU A 139 -3.97 7.26 10.90
C LEU A 139 -4.40 7.22 12.36
N VAL A 140 -4.68 8.38 12.94
CA VAL A 140 -5.48 8.43 14.17
C VAL A 140 -6.92 8.13 13.77
N VAL A 141 -7.30 6.85 13.79
CA VAL A 141 -8.70 6.46 13.60
C VAL A 141 -9.45 6.87 14.87
N VAL A 142 -10.15 8.00 14.81
CA VAL A 142 -11.14 8.33 15.82
C VAL A 142 -12.29 7.37 15.61
N ALA A 143 -12.45 6.40 16.52
CA ALA A 143 -13.58 5.49 16.51
C ALA A 143 -14.87 6.31 16.41
N SER A 144 -15.60 6.16 15.31
CA SER A 144 -16.95 6.67 15.20
C SER A 144 -17.79 5.91 16.24
N ARG A 145 -18.29 6.65 17.23
CA ARG A 145 -19.18 6.15 18.28
C ARG A 145 -20.53 5.73 17.71
#